data_AF-A0A2U2SKP5-F1
#
_entry.id   AF-A0A2U2SKP5-F1
#
_cell.length_a   1.000
_cell.length_b   1.000
_cell.length_c   1.000
_cell.angle_alpha   90.00
_cell.angle_beta   90.00
_cell.angle_gamma   90.00
#
_symmetry.space_group_name_H-M   'P 1'
#
loop_
_entity.id
_entity.type
_entity.pdbx_description
1 polymer ?
#
loop_
_entity_poly.entity_id
_entity_poly.type
_entity_poly.pdbx_seq_one_letter_code
_entity_poly.pdbx_strand_id
1 'polypeptide(L)'
;MIIAEAVIFLIVVAVLLRCNLGALAQLRFRGGWRFALLAAGLFAAQALIILYAPGQSAFQVATLMLSQGALLGLVILNYHVPGAALFSLGIVFNLAVMLANGGWMPITPEMYHFVHPERVIEVGSRAPDSKGIILPRDQTNLWVLSDIVPITLPWRRTAVSIGDLLLIAGAAQFIFQGAAKRRVAKTSPVAVSPVSPDGSRAPSRACE
;
A
#
# COMPACT_ATOMS: atom_id res chain seq x y z
N MET A 1 -3.03 -10.80 6.80
CA MET A 1 -2.16 -10.40 5.66
C MET A 1 -1.31 -9.23 6.11
N ILE A 2 0.02 -9.35 6.07
CA ILE A 2 0.94 -8.37 6.66
C ILE A 2 0.74 -6.94 6.15
N ILE A 3 0.49 -6.75 4.86
CA ILE A 3 0.27 -5.42 4.26
C ILE A 3 -0.97 -4.74 4.86
N ALA A 4 -2.08 -5.47 5.02
CA ALA A 4 -3.31 -4.92 5.58
C ALA A 4 -3.11 -4.48 7.04
N GLU A 5 -2.39 -5.28 7.82
CA GLU A 5 -2.05 -4.95 9.20
C GLU A 5 -1.11 -3.74 9.29
N ALA A 6 -0.12 -3.66 8.41
CA ALA A 6 0.75 -2.51 8.30
C ALA A 6 -0.04 -1.24 7.95
N VAL A 7 -0.97 -1.30 7.00
CA VAL A 7 -1.84 -0.16 6.65
C VAL A 7 -2.71 0.26 7.83
N ILE A 8 -3.32 -0.69 8.56
CA ILE A 8 -4.10 -0.40 9.77
C ILE A 8 -3.21 0.30 10.81
N PHE A 9 -2.03 -0.24 11.07
CA PHE A 9 -1.06 0.36 11.99
C PHE A 9 -0.69 1.79 11.58
N LEU A 10 -0.38 2.02 10.30
CA LEU A 10 -0.07 3.36 9.77
C LEU A 10 -1.23 4.34 9.94
N ILE A 11 -2.48 3.90 9.74
CA ILE A 11 -3.67 4.71 9.98
C ILE A 11 -3.80 5.05 11.47
N VAL A 12 -3.63 4.08 12.37
CA VAL A 12 -3.66 4.32 13.83
C VAL A 12 -2.59 5.34 14.23
N VAL A 13 -1.35 5.17 13.76
CA VAL A 13 -0.26 6.13 14.01
C VAL A 13 -0.62 7.51 13.46
N ALA A 14 -1.17 7.61 12.26
CA ALA A 14 -1.60 8.88 11.69
C ALA A 14 -2.70 9.57 12.52
N VAL A 15 -3.67 8.81 13.06
CA VAL A 15 -4.70 9.33 13.97
C VAL A 15 -4.07 9.82 15.28
N LEU A 16 -3.16 9.04 15.88
CA LEU A 16 -2.46 9.43 17.11
C LEU A 16 -1.60 10.69 16.93
N LEU A 17 -0.96 10.83 15.76
CA LEU A 17 -0.22 12.03 15.37
C LEU A 17 -1.12 13.19 14.92
N ARG A 18 -2.45 13.03 15.01
CA ARG A 18 -3.47 14.01 14.60
C ARG A 18 -3.30 14.49 13.15
N CYS A 19 -2.87 13.58 12.27
CA CYS A 19 -2.80 13.84 10.84
C CYS A 19 -4.21 14.09 10.28
N ASN A 20 -4.33 15.03 9.34
CA ASN A 20 -5.62 15.32 8.69
C ASN A 20 -5.91 14.27 7.60
N LEU A 21 -6.49 13.14 7.98
CA LEU A 21 -6.87 12.08 7.03
C LEU A 21 -7.95 12.55 6.03
N GLY A 22 -8.74 13.57 6.37
CA GLY A 22 -9.69 14.20 5.43
C GLY A 22 -9.02 14.84 4.22
N ALA A 23 -7.74 15.22 4.32
CA ALA A 23 -6.97 15.71 3.18
C ALA A 23 -6.72 14.62 2.13
N LEU A 24 -6.68 13.34 2.53
CA LEU A 24 -6.54 12.21 1.59
C LEU A 24 -7.78 12.09 0.69
N ALA A 25 -8.98 12.35 1.22
CA ALA A 25 -10.23 12.32 0.45
C ALA A 25 -10.32 13.44 -0.60
N GLN A 26 -9.52 14.50 -0.46
CA GLN A 26 -9.45 15.60 -1.43
C GLN A 26 -8.48 15.30 -2.58
N LEU A 27 -7.71 14.22 -2.51
CA LEU A 27 -6.84 13.81 -3.61
C LEU A 27 -7.71 13.37 -4.80
N ARG A 28 -7.46 13.97 -5.95
CA ARG A 28 -8.17 13.64 -7.17
C ARG A 28 -7.66 12.30 -7.70
N PHE A 29 -8.46 11.26 -7.54
CA PHE A 29 -8.20 9.96 -8.13
C PHE A 29 -8.65 9.92 -9.60
N ARG A 30 -7.79 9.42 -10.46
CA ARG A 30 -8.03 9.11 -11.88
C ARG A 30 -8.40 7.63 -12.01
N GLY A 31 -9.29 7.30 -12.94
CA GLY A 31 -9.80 5.92 -13.16
C GLY A 31 -11.26 5.70 -12.78
N GLY A 32 -11.88 6.66 -12.08
CA GLY A 32 -13.29 6.57 -11.68
C GLY A 32 -13.55 5.52 -10.59
N TRP A 33 -14.67 5.66 -9.88
CA TRP A 33 -15.03 4.77 -8.77
C TRP A 33 -15.19 3.31 -9.21
N ARG A 34 -15.68 3.06 -10.44
CA ARG A 34 -15.88 1.71 -10.98
C ARG A 34 -14.58 0.91 -11.06
N PHE A 35 -13.48 1.53 -11.52
CA PHE A 35 -12.20 0.85 -11.62
C PHE A 35 -11.59 0.58 -10.25
N ALA A 36 -11.72 1.52 -9.31
CA ALA A 36 -11.33 1.29 -7.92
C ALA A 36 -12.13 0.13 -7.29
N LEU A 37 -13.43 0.04 -7.58
CA LEU A 37 -14.30 -1.03 -7.10
C LEU A 37 -13.95 -2.39 -7.72
N LEU A 38 -13.59 -2.41 -9.01
CA LEU A 38 -13.06 -3.60 -9.68
C LEU A 38 -11.76 -4.08 -9.03
N ALA A 39 -10.79 -3.18 -8.82
CA ALA A 39 -9.52 -3.53 -8.18
C ALA A 39 -9.74 -4.06 -6.75
N ALA A 40 -10.62 -3.42 -5.98
CA ALA A 40 -11.01 -3.88 -4.65
C ALA A 40 -11.71 -5.26 -4.69
N GLY A 41 -12.61 -5.47 -5.64
CA GLY A 41 -13.30 -6.75 -5.84
C GLY A 41 -12.34 -7.88 -6.20
N LEU A 42 -11.38 -7.63 -7.10
CA LEU A 42 -10.34 -8.61 -7.44
C LEU A 42 -9.44 -8.93 -6.26
N PHE A 43 -9.08 -7.93 -5.44
CA PHE A 43 -8.29 -8.14 -4.23
C PHE A 43 -9.06 -8.94 -3.17
N ALA A 44 -10.37 -8.67 -3.01
CA ALA A 44 -11.25 -9.43 -2.12
C ALA A 44 -11.42 -10.89 -2.60
N ALA A 45 -11.65 -11.09 -3.90
CA ALA A 45 -11.71 -12.43 -4.50
C ALA A 45 -10.41 -13.20 -4.29
N GLN A 46 -9.26 -12.53 -4.48
CA GLN A 46 -7.95 -13.07 -4.16
C GLN A 46 -7.85 -13.50 -2.68
N ALA A 47 -8.28 -12.67 -1.73
CA ALA A 47 -8.25 -13.00 -0.30
C ALA A 47 -9.13 -14.22 0.03
N LEU A 48 -10.33 -14.31 -0.56
CA LEU A 48 -11.22 -15.46 -0.40
C LEU A 48 -10.61 -16.75 -0.95
N ILE A 49 -10.01 -16.70 -2.13
CA ILE A 49 -9.29 -17.85 -2.72
C ILE A 49 -8.15 -18.31 -1.82
N ILE A 50 -7.44 -17.35 -1.21
CA ILE A 50 -6.32 -17.68 -0.32
C ILE A 50 -6.78 -18.45 0.91
N LEU A 51 -7.91 -18.04 1.48
CA LEU A 51 -8.45 -18.58 2.73
C LEU A 51 -9.24 -19.88 2.55
N TYR A 52 -9.99 -20.03 1.45
CA TYR A 52 -11.01 -21.09 1.33
C TYR A 52 -10.77 -22.08 0.20
N ALA A 53 -9.93 -21.77 -0.78
CA ALA A 53 -9.71 -22.65 -1.94
C ALA A 53 -8.32 -23.29 -1.86
N PRO A 54 -8.20 -24.57 -1.46
CA PRO A 54 -6.93 -25.30 -1.53
C PRO A 54 -6.53 -25.57 -3.00
N GLY A 55 -5.29 -26.02 -3.21
CA GLY A 55 -4.77 -26.40 -4.53
C GLY A 55 -4.02 -25.29 -5.28
N GLN A 56 -3.65 -25.60 -6.53
CA GLN A 56 -2.86 -24.75 -7.44
C GLN A 56 -3.49 -24.72 -8.84
N SER A 57 -4.69 -24.15 -8.98
CA SER A 57 -5.36 -24.11 -10.28
C SER A 57 -4.98 -22.88 -11.11
N ALA A 58 -5.08 -22.99 -12.44
CA ALA A 58 -4.87 -21.85 -13.34
C ALA A 58 -5.82 -20.67 -13.03
N PHE A 59 -7.02 -20.95 -12.52
CA PHE A 59 -7.97 -19.94 -12.08
C PHE A 59 -7.46 -19.13 -10.87
N GLN A 60 -6.81 -19.80 -9.91
CA GLN A 60 -6.20 -19.12 -8.77
C GLN A 60 -5.06 -18.21 -9.23
N VAL A 61 -4.15 -18.75 -10.05
CA VAL A 61 -3.05 -17.98 -10.64
C VAL A 61 -3.57 -16.77 -11.43
N ALA A 62 -4.57 -16.97 -12.29
CA ALA A 62 -5.18 -15.88 -13.05
C ALA A 62 -5.76 -14.81 -12.13
N THR A 63 -6.45 -15.20 -11.04
CA THR A 63 -7.01 -14.24 -10.07
C THR A 63 -5.91 -13.49 -9.31
N LEU A 64 -4.83 -14.18 -8.92
CA LEU A 64 -3.67 -13.56 -8.29
C LEU A 64 -3.01 -12.54 -9.24
N MET A 65 -2.80 -12.90 -10.50
CA MET A 65 -2.19 -12.01 -11.50
C MET A 65 -3.09 -10.82 -11.84
N LEU A 66 -4.38 -11.05 -12.08
CA LEU A 66 -5.34 -9.99 -12.42
C LEU A 66 -5.52 -9.00 -11.27
N SER A 67 -5.56 -9.48 -10.01
CA SER A 67 -5.64 -8.59 -8.84
C SER A 67 -4.41 -7.70 -8.71
N GLN A 68 -3.20 -8.25 -8.88
CA GLN A 68 -1.96 -7.46 -8.86
C GLN A 68 -1.88 -6.49 -10.05
N GLY A 69 -2.27 -6.91 -11.25
CA GLY A 69 -2.31 -6.06 -12.44
C GLY A 69 -3.32 -4.93 -12.34
N ALA A 70 -4.52 -5.18 -11.81
CA ALA A 70 -5.53 -4.15 -11.57
C ALA A 70 -5.06 -3.12 -10.54
N LEU A 71 -4.42 -3.58 -9.46
CA LEU A 71 -3.81 -2.70 -8.46
C LEU A 71 -2.68 -1.84 -9.07
N LEU A 72 -1.80 -2.44 -9.88
CA LEU A 72 -0.75 -1.71 -10.59
C LEU A 72 -1.34 -0.65 -11.53
N GLY A 73 -2.35 -1.01 -12.32
CA GLY A 73 -3.05 -0.09 -13.20
C GLY A 73 -3.65 1.10 -12.44
N LEU A 74 -4.26 0.84 -11.29
CA LEU A 74 -4.84 1.89 -10.43
C LEU A 74 -3.75 2.85 -9.92
N VAL A 75 -2.61 2.32 -9.51
CA VAL A 75 -1.49 3.14 -9.00
C VAL A 75 -0.83 3.93 -10.13
N ILE A 76 -0.63 3.33 -11.31
CA ILE A 76 -0.07 4.02 -12.50
C ILE A 76 -0.98 5.17 -12.95
N LEU A 77 -2.30 4.94 -13.00
CA LEU A 77 -3.26 6.02 -13.31
C LEU A 77 -3.19 7.18 -12.31
N ASN A 78 -2.72 6.91 -11.10
CA ASN A 78 -2.61 7.84 -9.99
C ASN A 78 -1.16 8.14 -9.59
N TYR A 79 -0.21 8.05 -10.53
CA TYR A 79 1.22 8.23 -10.23
C TYR A 79 1.57 9.61 -9.66
N HIS A 80 0.69 10.62 -9.84
CA HIS A 80 0.83 11.95 -9.25
C HIS A 80 0.61 12.00 -7.72
N VAL A 81 0.06 10.93 -7.14
CA VAL A 81 -0.24 10.82 -5.71
C VAL A 81 1.03 10.46 -4.95
N PRO A 82 1.28 11.05 -3.75
CA PRO A 82 2.44 10.70 -2.94
C PRO A 82 2.48 9.20 -2.64
N GLY A 83 3.68 8.60 -2.72
CA GLY A 83 3.88 7.17 -2.46
C GLY A 83 3.55 6.24 -3.64
N ALA A 84 2.90 6.73 -4.70
CA ALA A 84 2.53 5.90 -5.85
C ALA A 84 3.74 5.24 -6.53
N ALA A 85 4.88 5.94 -6.61
CA ALA A 85 6.12 5.42 -7.20
C ALA A 85 6.68 4.20 -6.45
N LEU A 86 6.83 4.31 -5.12
CA LEU A 86 7.28 3.20 -4.27
C LEU A 86 6.30 2.03 -4.32
N PHE A 87 5.01 2.35 -4.25
CA PHE A 87 3.95 1.35 -4.26
C PHE A 87 3.96 0.56 -5.58
N SER A 88 4.04 1.24 -6.72
CA SER A 88 4.10 0.58 -8.04
C SER A 88 5.38 -0.23 -8.22
N LEU A 89 6.53 0.26 -7.75
CA LEU A 89 7.78 -0.51 -7.78
C LEU A 89 7.65 -1.81 -6.97
N GLY A 90 7.03 -1.76 -5.79
CA GLY A 90 6.76 -2.94 -4.97
C GLY A 90 5.87 -3.96 -5.67
N ILE A 91 4.79 -3.52 -6.33
CA ILE A 91 3.93 -4.41 -7.13
C ILE A 91 4.71 -5.03 -8.29
N VAL A 92 5.54 -4.25 -8.99
CA VAL A 92 6.34 -4.75 -10.12
C VAL A 92 7.31 -5.83 -9.67
N PHE A 93 7.97 -5.66 -8.51
CA PHE A 93 8.86 -6.69 -7.96
C PHE A 93 8.10 -7.97 -7.63
N ASN A 94 6.97 -7.87 -6.93
CA ASN A 94 6.13 -9.02 -6.60
C ASN A 94 5.62 -9.72 -7.88
N LEU A 95 5.13 -8.96 -8.86
CA LEU A 95 4.69 -9.51 -10.15
C LEU A 95 5.81 -10.21 -10.91
N ALA A 96 7.01 -9.64 -10.95
CA ALA A 96 8.15 -10.24 -11.63
C ALA A 96 8.52 -11.60 -11.03
N VAL A 97 8.57 -11.68 -9.69
CA VAL A 97 8.81 -12.93 -8.97
C VAL A 97 7.69 -13.93 -9.25
N MET A 98 6.44 -13.52 -9.12
CA MET A 98 5.32 -14.43 -9.35
C MET A 98 5.31 -14.97 -10.78
N LEU A 99 5.48 -14.12 -11.79
CA LEU A 99 5.55 -14.53 -13.20
C LEU A 99 6.70 -15.50 -13.47
N ALA A 100 7.87 -15.28 -12.87
CA ALA A 100 9.03 -16.15 -13.02
C ALA A 100 8.86 -17.53 -12.33
N ASN A 101 7.87 -17.69 -11.46
CA ASN A 101 7.62 -18.92 -10.69
C ASN A 101 6.19 -19.46 -10.88
N GLY A 102 5.63 -19.34 -12.10
CA GLY A 102 4.35 -19.95 -12.44
C GLY A 102 3.11 -19.26 -11.85
N GLY A 103 3.26 -18.00 -11.43
CA GLY A 103 2.20 -17.18 -10.85
C GLY A 103 2.08 -17.24 -9.33
N TRP A 104 3.01 -17.90 -8.65
CA TRP A 104 3.03 -18.04 -7.19
C TRP A 104 4.19 -17.29 -6.57
N MET A 105 4.04 -16.86 -5.32
CA MET A 105 5.13 -16.24 -4.57
C MET A 105 5.97 -17.33 -3.91
N PRO A 106 7.26 -17.50 -4.20
CA PRO A 106 8.06 -18.55 -3.57
C PRO A 106 8.39 -18.23 -2.12
N ILE A 107 8.34 -19.25 -1.27
CA ILE A 107 8.86 -19.23 0.10
C ILE A 107 9.74 -20.47 0.29
N THR A 108 10.93 -20.29 0.87
CA THR A 108 11.83 -21.44 1.09
C THR A 108 11.30 -22.34 2.21
N PRO A 109 11.62 -23.64 2.21
CA PRO A 109 11.20 -24.55 3.29
C PRO A 109 11.62 -24.06 4.68
N GLU A 110 12.82 -23.49 4.81
CA GLU A 110 13.34 -22.96 6.08
C GLU A 110 12.53 -21.75 6.54
N MET A 111 12.21 -20.85 5.61
CA MET A 111 11.38 -19.68 5.90
C MET A 111 9.94 -20.08 6.23
N TYR A 112 9.39 -21.06 5.51
CA TYR A 112 8.07 -21.59 5.81
C TYR A 112 8.03 -22.20 7.21
N HIS A 113 9.04 -22.99 7.60
CA HIS A 113 9.15 -23.53 8.95
C HIS A 113 9.28 -22.42 10.01
N PHE A 114 10.01 -21.34 9.71
CA PHE A 114 10.10 -20.19 10.60
C PHE A 114 8.72 -19.55 10.84
N VAL A 115 7.89 -19.43 9.79
CA VAL A 115 6.54 -18.85 9.87
C VAL A 115 5.54 -19.81 10.53
N HIS A 116 5.64 -21.11 10.25
CA HIS A 116 4.75 -22.17 10.73
C HIS A 116 5.53 -23.34 11.36
N PRO A 117 6.13 -23.15 12.54
CA PRO A 117 6.97 -24.16 13.16
C PRO A 117 6.23 -25.48 13.47
N GLU A 118 4.92 -25.41 13.63
CA GLU A 118 4.03 -26.53 13.93
C GLU A 118 3.56 -27.34 12.70
N ARG A 119 3.81 -26.88 11.47
CA ARG A 119 3.27 -27.50 10.25
C ARG A 119 4.32 -28.38 9.55
N VAL A 120 3.87 -29.53 9.06
CA VAL A 120 4.67 -30.43 8.21
C VAL A 120 4.72 -29.87 6.79
N ILE A 121 5.90 -29.98 6.17
CA ILE A 121 6.22 -29.34 4.89
C ILE A 121 6.17 -30.37 3.77
N GLU A 122 5.48 -30.04 2.68
CA GLU A 122 5.61 -30.75 1.41
C GLU A 122 6.16 -29.78 0.36
N VAL A 123 7.35 -30.07 -0.17
CA VAL A 123 7.99 -29.23 -1.19
C VAL A 123 7.18 -29.25 -2.49
N GLY A 124 7.03 -28.10 -3.13
CA GLY A 124 6.21 -27.94 -4.33
C GLY A 124 4.72 -27.77 -4.04
N SER A 125 4.29 -27.95 -2.78
CA SER A 125 2.92 -27.67 -2.36
C SER A 125 2.69 -26.17 -2.15
N ARG A 126 1.42 -25.76 -2.23
CA ARG A 126 1.04 -24.39 -1.91
C ARG A 126 1.10 -24.24 -0.39
N ALA A 127 1.79 -23.20 0.08
CA ALA A 127 1.82 -22.86 1.49
C ALA A 127 0.40 -22.51 1.97
N PRO A 128 -0.19 -23.29 2.91
CA PRO A 128 -1.57 -23.09 3.33
C PRO A 128 -1.81 -21.66 3.84
N ASP A 129 -3.00 -21.13 3.55
CA ASP A 129 -3.43 -19.76 3.91
C ASP A 129 -2.58 -18.64 3.30
N SER A 130 -1.80 -18.95 2.25
CA SER A 130 -0.93 -17.98 1.60
C SER A 130 -0.99 -18.03 0.07
N LYS A 131 -0.40 -17.01 -0.56
CA LYS A 131 -0.09 -16.95 -2.01
C LYS A 131 1.21 -17.70 -2.33
N GLY A 132 1.75 -18.38 -1.34
CA GLY A 132 3.06 -18.97 -1.31
C GLY A 132 3.11 -20.32 -2.01
N ILE A 133 4.19 -20.62 -2.73
CA ILE A 133 4.58 -21.98 -3.09
C ILE A 133 5.89 -22.32 -2.37
N ILE A 134 5.95 -23.52 -1.78
CA ILE A 134 7.13 -23.94 -1.03
C ILE A 134 8.16 -24.44 -2.04
N LEU A 135 9.19 -23.64 -2.31
CA LEU A 135 10.24 -23.97 -3.27
C LEU A 135 11.63 -23.80 -2.66
N PRO A 136 12.53 -24.77 -2.85
CA PRO A 136 13.95 -24.61 -2.54
C PRO A 136 14.55 -23.43 -3.29
N ARG A 137 15.61 -22.85 -2.74
CA ARG A 137 16.26 -21.66 -3.31
C ARG A 137 16.80 -21.90 -4.73
N ASP A 138 17.32 -23.07 -5.01
CA ASP A 138 17.83 -23.50 -6.32
C ASP A 138 16.73 -23.63 -7.39
N GLN A 139 15.47 -23.81 -6.97
CA GLN A 139 14.30 -23.89 -7.85
C GLN A 139 13.53 -22.58 -7.92
N THR A 140 14.00 -21.55 -7.22
CA THR A 140 13.32 -20.26 -7.11
C THR A 140 13.95 -19.22 -8.04
N ASN A 141 13.22 -18.83 -9.08
CA ASN A 141 13.63 -17.71 -9.92
C ASN A 141 13.43 -16.38 -9.18
N LEU A 142 14.40 -15.47 -9.29
CA LEU A 142 14.38 -14.18 -8.58
C LEU A 142 14.25 -14.31 -7.05
N TRP A 143 14.87 -15.34 -6.45
CA TRP A 143 14.80 -15.62 -5.01
C TRP A 143 15.10 -14.41 -4.11
N VAL A 144 15.99 -13.49 -4.52
CA VAL A 144 16.33 -12.29 -3.73
C VAL A 144 15.11 -11.37 -3.52
N LEU A 145 14.13 -11.44 -4.41
CA LEU A 145 12.92 -10.62 -4.37
C LEU A 145 11.70 -11.39 -3.80
N SER A 146 11.83 -12.69 -3.50
CA SER A 146 10.75 -13.50 -2.93
C SER A 146 10.59 -13.25 -1.43
N ASP A 147 9.77 -14.06 -0.74
CA ASP A 147 9.49 -13.91 0.69
C ASP A 147 10.70 -14.35 1.54
N ILE A 148 11.75 -13.52 1.57
CA ILE A 148 13.03 -13.81 2.23
C ILE A 148 13.26 -13.03 3.52
N VAL A 149 12.45 -12.02 3.83
CA VAL A 149 12.65 -11.17 5.00
C VAL A 149 11.82 -11.72 6.17
N PRO A 150 12.46 -12.30 7.21
CA PRO A 150 11.74 -12.79 8.37
C PRO A 150 11.32 -11.62 9.26
N ILE A 151 10.05 -11.58 9.64
CA ILE A 151 9.50 -10.62 10.58
C ILE A 151 8.86 -11.38 11.75
N THR A 152 9.27 -11.02 12.97
CA THR A 152 8.65 -11.52 14.21
C THR A 152 7.74 -10.43 14.78
N LEU A 153 6.44 -10.68 14.80
CA LEU A 153 5.46 -9.84 15.48
C LEU A 153 5.14 -10.46 16.85
N PRO A 154 4.64 -9.67 17.82
CA PRO A 154 4.32 -10.19 19.17
C PRO A 154 3.32 -11.36 19.18
N TRP A 155 2.46 -11.47 18.16
CA TRP A 155 1.42 -12.49 18.06
C TRP A 155 1.69 -13.57 17.01
N ARG A 156 2.68 -13.41 16.11
CA ARG A 156 3.06 -14.43 15.10
C ARG A 156 4.36 -14.11 14.37
N ARG A 157 4.92 -15.09 13.68
CA ARG A 157 6.01 -14.90 12.71
C ARG A 157 5.42 -14.77 11.29
N THR A 158 6.11 -14.05 10.40
CA THR A 158 5.74 -13.92 8.99
C THR A 158 6.99 -13.73 8.14
N ALA A 159 6.91 -14.10 6.87
CA ALA A 159 7.88 -13.72 5.87
C ALA A 159 7.29 -12.61 4.99
N VAL A 160 8.13 -11.69 4.53
CA VAL A 160 7.74 -10.65 3.58
C VAL A 160 8.78 -10.53 2.48
N SER A 161 8.34 -10.04 1.32
CA SER A 161 9.24 -9.74 0.22
C SER A 161 9.79 -8.31 0.30
N ILE A 162 10.81 -8.04 -0.51
CA ILE A 162 11.29 -6.66 -0.73
C ILE A 162 10.16 -5.81 -1.36
N GLY A 163 9.35 -6.40 -2.24
CA GLY A 163 8.19 -5.73 -2.82
C GLY A 163 7.15 -5.32 -1.78
N ASP A 164 6.91 -6.15 -0.77
CA ASP A 164 6.00 -5.86 0.35
C ASP A 164 6.50 -4.70 1.21
N LEU A 165 7.82 -4.61 1.45
CA LEU A 165 8.42 -3.48 2.15
C LEU A 165 8.23 -2.17 1.36
N LEU A 166 8.40 -2.20 0.04
CA LEU A 166 8.16 -1.05 -0.83
C LEU A 166 6.68 -0.65 -0.86
N LEU A 167 5.76 -1.62 -0.87
CA LEU A 167 4.32 -1.39 -0.75
C LEU A 167 3.98 -0.69 0.57
N ILE A 168 4.52 -1.17 1.69
CA ILE A 168 4.32 -0.56 3.02
C ILE A 168 4.92 0.85 3.06
N ALA A 169 6.12 1.06 2.52
CA ALA A 169 6.76 2.37 2.45
C ALA A 169 5.95 3.36 1.59
N GLY A 170 5.46 2.91 0.43
CA GLY A 170 4.57 3.69 -0.43
C GLY A 170 3.25 4.05 0.26
N ALA A 171 2.65 3.12 1.00
CA ALA A 171 1.45 3.37 1.79
C ALA A 171 1.70 4.40 2.92
N ALA A 172 2.82 4.29 3.61
CA ALA A 172 3.23 5.25 4.63
C ALA A 172 3.42 6.65 4.02
N GLN A 173 4.11 6.74 2.88
CA GLN A 173 4.30 8.00 2.17
C GLN A 173 2.96 8.62 1.75
N PHE A 174 2.05 7.80 1.21
CA PHE A 174 0.71 8.23 0.84
C PHE A 174 -0.04 8.83 2.05
N ILE A 175 -0.09 8.10 3.16
CA ILE A 175 -0.83 8.53 4.37
C ILE A 175 -0.21 9.81 4.94
N PHE A 176 1.09 9.82 5.23
CA PHE A 176 1.70 10.93 5.97
C PHE A 176 1.90 12.18 5.10
N GLN A 177 2.36 12.05 3.86
CA GLN A 177 2.54 13.22 2.99
C GLN A 177 1.20 13.72 2.43
N GLY A 178 0.27 12.80 2.14
CA GLY A 178 -1.08 13.17 1.72
C GLY A 178 -1.85 13.91 2.83
N ALA A 179 -1.67 13.51 4.09
CA ALA A 179 -2.26 14.20 5.23
C ALA A 179 -1.56 15.53 5.59
N ALA A 180 -0.28 15.71 5.21
CA ALA A 180 0.50 16.93 5.50
C ALA A 180 0.20 18.10 4.55
N LYS A 181 -0.42 17.87 3.38
CA LYS A 181 -0.62 18.86 2.30
C LYS A 181 -1.53 20.07 2.61
N ARG A 182 -1.78 20.39 3.89
CA ARG A 182 -2.51 21.61 4.29
C ARG A 182 -1.88 22.43 5.42
N ARG A 183 -0.59 22.27 5.74
CA ARG A 183 0.08 23.18 6.68
C ARG A 183 0.60 24.49 6.06
N VAL A 184 0.70 24.60 4.74
CA VAL A 184 1.37 25.74 4.06
C VAL A 184 0.40 26.82 3.55
N ALA A 185 -0.92 26.59 3.51
CA ALA A 185 -1.87 27.54 2.92
C ALA A 185 -2.54 28.51 3.93
N LYS A 186 -2.00 28.66 5.15
CA LYS A 186 -2.59 29.54 6.18
C LYS A 186 -1.56 30.38 6.94
N THR A 187 -0.57 30.89 6.23
CA THR A 187 0.07 32.17 6.59
C THR A 187 -0.29 33.14 5.48
N SER A 188 -1.48 33.73 5.59
CA SER A 188 -1.75 34.97 4.87
C SER A 188 -0.63 35.94 5.23
N PRO A 189 0.02 36.61 4.27
CA PRO A 189 0.82 37.78 4.61
C PRO A 189 -0.11 38.70 5.39
N VAL A 190 0.27 39.05 6.62
CA VAL A 190 -0.36 40.17 7.31
C VAL A 190 -0.20 41.34 6.34
N ALA A 191 -1.30 41.75 5.72
CA ALA A 191 -1.35 42.94 4.93
C ALA A 191 -1.07 44.09 5.90
N VAL A 192 0.19 44.52 5.94
CA VAL A 192 0.56 45.78 6.57
C VAL A 192 -0.07 46.85 5.68
N SER A 193 -1.23 47.37 6.09
CA SER A 193 -1.78 48.56 5.48
C SER A 193 -0.73 49.67 5.55
N PRO A 194 -0.41 50.36 4.45
CA PRO A 194 0.44 51.53 4.53
C PRO A 194 -0.28 52.58 5.38
N VAL A 195 0.37 52.98 6.48
CA VAL A 195 -0.01 54.16 7.25
C VAL A 195 0.16 55.36 6.31
N SER A 196 -0.94 56.03 5.97
CA SER A 196 -0.90 57.31 5.26
C SER A 196 -0.17 58.34 6.13
N PRO A 197 0.70 59.21 5.56
CA PRO A 197 1.47 60.19 6.35
C PRO A 197 0.66 61.43 6.78
N ASP A 198 -0.63 61.51 6.47
CA ASP A 198 -1.42 62.72 6.68
C ASP A 198 -2.42 62.54 7.83
N GLY A 199 -2.09 63.16 8.97
CA GLY A 199 -2.89 63.22 10.18
C GLY A 199 -4.05 64.20 10.13
N SER A 200 -4.92 64.12 9.12
CA SER A 200 -6.13 64.94 9.05
C SER A 200 -7.41 64.11 9.10
N ARG A 201 -8.16 64.26 10.21
CA ARG A 201 -9.53 63.76 10.36
C ARG A 201 -10.46 64.52 9.39
N ALA A 202 -11.16 63.79 8.51
CA ALA A 202 -12.26 64.37 7.74
C ALA A 202 -13.51 64.58 8.65
N PRO A 203 -14.23 65.71 8.53
CA PRO A 203 -15.38 65.99 9.36
C PRO A 203 -16.64 65.24 8.88
N SER A 204 -17.43 64.78 9.85
CA SER A 204 -18.78 64.25 9.67
C SER A 204 -19.70 65.30 9.06
N ARG A 205 -20.28 65.02 7.90
CA ARG A 205 -21.43 65.79 7.40
C ARG A 205 -22.72 65.12 7.89
N ALA A 206 -23.48 65.91 8.63
CA ALA A 206 -24.82 65.63 9.12
C ALA A 206 -25.83 65.59 7.97
N CYS A 207 -26.88 64.80 8.16
CA CYS A 207 -28.12 64.86 7.39
C CYS A 207 -28.84 66.19 7.63
N GLU A 208 -29.26 66.82 6.54
CA GLU A 208 -30.51 67.60 6.42
C GLU A 208 -31.17 67.22 5.09
#